data_AF-A0A525CBL2-F1
#
_entry.id   AF-A0A525CBL2-F1
#
_cell.length_a   1.000
_cell.length_b   1.000
_cell.length_c   1.000
_cell.angle_alpha   90.00
_cell.angle_beta   90.00
_cell.angle_gamma   90.00
#
_symmetry.space_group_name_H-M   'P 1'
#
loop_
_entity.id
_entity.type
_entity.pdbx_description
1 polymer ?
#
loop_
_entity_poly.entity_id
_entity_poly.type
_entity_poly.pdbx_seq_one_letter_code
_entity_poly.pdbx_strand_id
1 'polypeptide(L)'
;MVLIVALLASGIHAQNNNEMIRYRSTPGKGIEVSLDSGKSYIKRNAGLPIRIVYPFSGEEYHALGTIGYDTSQPQRAIIAMDNRLFITQNAGQHWDEISIPEDFNQSAMITAAAISSHNPNQIMIGTSFTGFYESTNGGESWVKVSDLELFDFLRRGAGFSEEISGLAYHPQQADVFYFELGFGGGVFRAEKQNGQVALIENASADDPALYTNRAVLPGDIYRANPMILSGLQRR
;
A
#
# COMPACT_ATOMS: atom_id res chain seq x y z
N MET A 1 -5.41 -18.90 19.54
CA MET A 1 -4.89 -19.14 18.18
C MET A 1 -5.71 -18.26 17.24
N VAL A 2 -5.33 -16.99 17.14
CA VAL A 2 -6.12 -15.92 16.51
C VAL A 2 -5.33 -15.47 15.29
N LEU A 3 -6.00 -15.53 14.13
CA LEU A 3 -5.47 -15.16 12.82
C LEU A 3 -5.30 -13.64 12.80
N ILE A 4 -4.09 -13.21 13.16
CA ILE A 4 -3.55 -11.88 12.91
C ILE A 4 -2.97 -11.96 11.50
N VAL A 5 -3.19 -10.95 10.66
CA VAL A 5 -2.41 -10.77 9.42
C VAL A 5 -1.02 -10.32 9.84
N ALA A 6 -0.30 -11.30 10.37
CA ALA A 6 1.04 -11.18 10.86
C ALA A 6 1.95 -11.28 9.64
N LEU A 7 2.93 -10.37 9.59
CA LEU A 7 4.24 -10.65 9.04
C LEU A 7 4.77 -11.96 9.64
N LEU A 8 4.42 -13.09 9.04
CA LEU A 8 5.07 -14.38 9.23
C LEU A 8 5.13 -15.06 7.86
N ALA A 9 6.28 -14.89 7.21
CA ALA A 9 6.81 -15.83 6.23
C ALA A 9 5.86 -16.31 5.11
N SER A 10 5.24 -15.41 4.35
CA SER A 10 4.71 -15.76 3.03
C SER A 10 4.35 -14.49 2.27
N GLY A 11 4.94 -14.34 1.07
CA GLY A 11 4.76 -13.18 0.23
C GLY A 11 3.31 -12.91 -0.12
N ILE A 12 3.03 -11.66 -0.49
CA ILE A 12 1.76 -11.25 -1.09
C ILE A 12 1.67 -11.91 -2.49
N HIS A 13 0.55 -12.57 -2.81
CA HIS A 13 0.32 -13.21 -4.11
C HIS A 13 -0.99 -12.71 -4.72
N ALA A 14 -0.92 -12.12 -5.91
CA ALA A 14 -2.02 -12.11 -6.87
C ALA A 14 -1.63 -13.04 -8.04
N GLN A 15 -2.53 -13.91 -8.47
CA GLN A 15 -2.31 -14.74 -9.65
C GLN A 15 -2.93 -14.05 -10.87
N ASN A 16 -2.12 -13.24 -11.54
CA ASN A 16 -2.16 -13.19 -12.99
C ASN A 16 -1.25 -14.32 -13.48
N ASN A 17 -1.61 -15.09 -14.50
CA ASN A 17 -0.87 -16.30 -14.93
C ASN A 17 0.59 -16.05 -15.38
N ASN A 18 1.08 -14.81 -15.25
CA ASN A 18 2.42 -14.32 -15.59
C ASN A 18 3.11 -13.52 -14.47
N GLU A 19 2.62 -13.51 -13.22
CA GLU A 19 3.28 -12.74 -12.14
C GLU A 19 4.52 -13.47 -11.59
N MET A 20 5.62 -13.28 -12.32
CA MET A 20 6.97 -13.68 -11.94
C MET A 20 7.48 -12.86 -10.74
N ILE A 21 7.02 -11.63 -10.58
CA ILE A 21 7.53 -10.68 -9.59
C ILE A 21 6.75 -10.81 -8.28
N ARG A 22 7.46 -11.02 -7.15
CA ARG A 22 6.87 -10.96 -5.80
C ARG A 22 7.78 -10.20 -4.86
N TYR A 23 7.20 -9.35 -4.03
CA TYR A 23 7.91 -8.62 -2.97
C TYR A 23 7.64 -9.26 -1.62
N ARG A 24 8.66 -9.31 -0.77
CA ARG A 24 8.52 -9.59 0.65
C ARG A 24 9.45 -8.70 1.46
N SER A 25 9.08 -8.46 2.71
CA SER A 25 9.96 -7.80 3.67
C SER A 25 10.32 -8.78 4.77
N THR A 26 11.60 -8.77 5.15
CA THR A 26 12.10 -9.52 6.30
C THR A 26 12.71 -8.51 7.29
N PRO A 27 12.30 -8.50 8.57
CA PRO A 27 12.86 -7.59 9.57
C PRO A 27 14.40 -7.59 9.55
N GLY A 28 14.99 -6.39 9.51
CA GLY A 28 16.44 -6.19 9.42
C GLY A 28 17.09 -6.46 8.06
N LYS A 29 16.41 -7.14 7.11
CA LYS A 29 16.96 -7.44 5.77
C LYS A 29 16.43 -6.54 4.65
N GLY A 30 15.40 -5.75 4.92
CA GLY A 30 14.75 -4.90 3.93
C GLY A 30 13.85 -5.69 3.01
N ILE A 31 13.88 -5.33 1.71
CA ILE A 31 13.05 -5.93 0.66
C ILE A 31 13.81 -7.03 -0.07
N GLU A 32 13.12 -8.15 -0.25
CA GLU A 32 13.54 -9.23 -1.11
C GLU A 32 12.52 -9.43 -2.23
N VAL A 33 13.00 -9.61 -3.45
CA VAL A 33 12.17 -9.73 -4.65
C VAL A 33 12.43 -11.07 -5.32
N SER A 34 11.35 -11.78 -5.61
CA SER A 34 11.35 -12.93 -6.50
C SER A 34 11.05 -12.47 -7.92
N LEU A 35 11.71 -13.07 -8.90
CA LEU A 35 11.42 -12.91 -10.34
C LEU A 35 11.03 -14.25 -10.99
N ASP A 36 10.71 -15.26 -10.19
CA ASP A 36 10.45 -16.63 -10.64
C ASP A 36 9.21 -17.23 -9.96
N SER A 37 8.23 -16.36 -9.67
CA SER A 37 6.98 -16.72 -9.01
C SER A 37 7.24 -17.41 -7.66
N GLY A 38 8.10 -16.79 -6.85
CA GLY A 38 8.40 -17.15 -5.48
C GLY A 38 9.29 -18.37 -5.27
N LYS A 39 9.91 -18.93 -6.33
CA LYS A 39 10.85 -20.07 -6.19
C LYS A 39 12.15 -19.63 -5.52
N SER A 40 12.61 -18.42 -5.80
CA SER A 40 13.77 -17.80 -5.16
C SER A 40 13.54 -16.30 -4.90
N TYR A 41 14.30 -15.73 -3.97
CA TYR A 41 14.22 -14.33 -3.58
C TYR A 41 15.62 -13.73 -3.45
N ILE A 42 15.78 -12.48 -3.91
CA ILE A 42 17.04 -11.76 -3.89
C ILE A 42 16.84 -10.40 -3.20
N LYS A 43 17.77 -10.01 -2.31
CA LYS A 43 17.75 -8.69 -1.68
C LYS A 43 17.87 -7.58 -2.73
N ARG A 44 17.02 -6.57 -2.61
CA ARG A 44 16.88 -5.50 -3.59
C ARG A 44 16.57 -4.19 -2.87
N ASN A 45 17.61 -3.63 -2.25
CA ASN A 45 17.53 -2.52 -1.29
C ASN A 45 18.30 -1.27 -1.73
N ALA A 46 18.85 -1.22 -2.95
CA ALA A 46 19.65 -0.07 -3.36
C ALA A 46 18.79 1.20 -3.32
N GLY A 47 19.28 2.25 -2.66
CA GLY A 47 18.53 3.49 -2.43
C GLY A 47 17.70 3.53 -1.14
N LEU A 48 17.49 2.38 -0.47
CA LEU A 48 16.81 2.34 0.83
C LEU A 48 17.76 2.72 1.99
N PRO A 49 17.23 3.37 3.04
CA PRO A 49 18.04 3.76 4.19
C PRO A 49 18.49 2.55 5.00
N ILE A 50 19.77 2.56 5.36
CA ILE A 50 20.40 1.57 6.24
C ILE A 50 20.35 2.10 7.67
N ARG A 51 19.92 1.24 8.59
CA ARG A 51 20.01 1.42 10.03
C ARG A 51 21.32 0.81 10.54
N ILE A 52 22.14 1.63 11.19
CA ILE A 52 23.36 1.18 11.88
C ILE A 52 23.01 0.97 13.35
N VAL A 53 23.14 -0.26 13.86
CA VAL A 53 22.83 -0.61 15.26
C VAL A 53 24.12 -0.88 16.02
N TYR A 54 24.65 0.12 16.73
CA TYR A 54 25.79 -0.07 17.62
C TYR A 54 25.44 -0.98 18.82
N PRO A 55 26.33 -1.88 19.29
CA PRO A 55 27.71 -2.14 18.87
C PRO A 55 27.85 -3.17 17.74
N PHE A 56 26.76 -3.54 17.08
CA PHE A 56 26.78 -4.53 16.00
C PHE A 56 27.30 -3.90 14.70
N SER A 57 28.00 -4.70 13.90
CA SER A 57 28.56 -4.29 12.60
C SER A 57 27.66 -4.67 11.41
N GLY A 58 26.41 -5.08 11.67
CA GLY A 58 25.47 -5.50 10.64
C GLY A 58 24.74 -4.30 10.04
N GLU A 59 24.64 -4.27 8.71
CA GLU A 59 23.68 -3.41 8.02
C GLU A 59 22.28 -3.98 8.26
N GLU A 60 21.45 -3.24 8.99
CA GLU A 60 20.02 -3.54 9.12
C GLU A 60 19.21 -2.55 8.31
N TYR A 61 18.02 -2.95 7.90
CA TYR A 61 17.06 -2.06 7.26
C TYR A 61 15.90 -1.79 8.20
N HIS A 62 15.34 -0.59 8.06
CA HIS A 62 14.15 -0.18 8.78
C HIS A 62 12.96 -1.11 8.47
N ALA A 63 12.06 -1.23 9.44
CA ALA A 63 10.87 -2.03 9.27
C ALA A 63 9.98 -1.41 8.18
N LEU A 64 9.41 -2.26 7.34
CA LEU A 64 8.46 -1.83 6.33
C LEU A 64 7.11 -1.52 7.00
N GLY A 65 6.61 -0.30 6.79
CA GLY A 65 5.26 0.10 7.21
C GLY A 65 4.18 -0.40 6.25
N THR A 66 4.42 -0.29 4.94
CA THR A 66 3.47 -0.74 3.92
C THR A 66 4.15 -0.96 2.57
N ILE A 67 3.49 -1.72 1.70
CA ILE A 67 3.85 -1.89 0.28
C ILE A 67 2.60 -1.84 -0.59
N GLY A 68 2.66 -1.08 -1.66
CA GLY A 68 1.72 -1.12 -2.78
C GLY A 68 2.48 -1.39 -4.08
N TYR A 69 1.82 -1.99 -5.07
CA TYR A 69 2.44 -2.22 -6.37
C TYR A 69 1.44 -1.99 -7.50
N ASP A 70 1.98 -1.70 -8.67
CA ASP A 70 1.19 -1.51 -9.88
C ASP A 70 0.83 -2.88 -10.45
N THR A 71 -0.44 -3.25 -10.37
CA THR A 71 -0.91 -4.57 -10.87
C THR A 71 -0.77 -4.72 -12.38
N SER A 72 -0.70 -3.62 -13.14
CA SER A 72 -0.44 -3.65 -14.59
C SER A 72 1.04 -3.73 -14.92
N GLN A 73 1.89 -3.21 -14.03
CA GLN A 73 3.35 -3.16 -14.19
C GLN A 73 4.04 -3.52 -12.87
N PRO A 74 4.07 -4.81 -12.47
CA PRO A 74 4.51 -5.22 -11.13
C PRO A 74 5.99 -4.95 -10.82
N GLN A 75 6.79 -4.51 -11.80
CA GLN A 75 8.12 -3.93 -11.56
C GLN A 75 8.08 -2.58 -10.82
N ARG A 76 6.92 -1.91 -10.82
CA ARG A 76 6.71 -0.65 -10.15
C ARG A 76 6.02 -0.90 -8.81
N ALA A 77 6.66 -0.45 -7.74
CA ALA A 77 6.17 -0.62 -6.39
C ALA A 77 6.50 0.60 -5.53
N ILE A 78 5.67 0.84 -4.54
CA ILE A 78 5.83 1.89 -3.55
C ILE A 78 5.88 1.27 -2.16
N ILE A 79 6.75 1.80 -1.31
CA ILE A 79 6.91 1.34 0.06
C ILE A 79 6.99 2.52 1.01
N ALA A 80 6.55 2.32 2.25
CA ALA A 80 6.82 3.26 3.32
C ALA A 80 7.73 2.65 4.40
N MET A 81 8.75 3.39 4.81
CA MET A 81 9.66 3.05 5.91
C MET A 81 9.86 4.29 6.78
N ASP A 82 9.60 4.20 8.08
CA ASP A 82 9.81 5.31 9.03
C ASP A 82 9.25 6.66 8.55
N ASN A 83 8.02 6.67 8.05
CA ASN A 83 7.36 7.85 7.46
C ASN A 83 8.06 8.46 6.24
N ARG A 84 8.91 7.69 5.56
CA ARG A 84 9.48 8.02 4.26
C ARG A 84 8.87 7.12 3.22
N LEU A 85 8.69 7.65 2.01
CA LEU A 85 8.07 6.95 0.90
C LEU A 85 9.13 6.68 -0.15
N PHE A 86 9.19 5.47 -0.67
CA PHE A 86 10.13 5.10 -1.72
C PHE A 86 9.40 4.41 -2.84
N ILE A 87 9.80 4.69 -4.07
CA ILE A 87 9.27 4.07 -5.27
C ILE A 87 10.37 3.36 -6.05
N THR A 88 10.03 2.22 -6.62
CA THR A 88 10.85 1.53 -7.61
C THR A 88 10.10 1.46 -8.92
N GLN A 89 10.84 1.47 -10.02
CA GLN A 89 10.35 1.24 -11.38
C GLN A 89 10.92 -0.06 -11.99
N ASN A 90 11.81 -0.74 -11.26
CA ASN A 90 12.68 -1.81 -11.77
C ASN A 90 12.75 -3.01 -10.82
N ALA A 91 11.62 -3.32 -10.20
CA ALA A 91 11.44 -4.43 -9.28
C ALA A 91 12.44 -4.43 -8.13
N GLY A 92 12.67 -3.25 -7.53
CA GLY A 92 13.55 -3.03 -6.39
C GLY A 92 15.04 -3.00 -6.71
N GLN A 93 15.46 -3.04 -7.98
CA GLN A 93 16.87 -2.87 -8.32
C GLN A 93 17.40 -1.51 -7.82
N HIS A 94 16.55 -0.49 -7.82
CA HIS A 94 16.76 0.79 -7.15
C HIS A 94 15.44 1.34 -6.60
N TRP A 95 15.55 2.09 -5.51
CA TRP A 95 14.45 2.78 -4.84
C TRP A 95 14.76 4.27 -4.74
N ASP A 96 13.90 5.08 -5.33
CA ASP A 96 13.96 6.53 -5.26
C ASP A 96 13.07 7.01 -4.12
N GLU A 97 13.57 7.92 -3.29
CA GLU A 97 12.77 8.56 -2.26
C GLU A 97 11.79 9.57 -2.86
N ILE A 98 10.54 9.50 -2.42
CA ILE A 98 9.51 10.49 -2.71
C ILE A 98 9.41 11.43 -1.52
N SER A 99 9.51 12.73 -1.80
CA SER A 99 9.28 13.76 -0.79
C SER A 99 7.82 13.75 -0.34
N ILE A 100 7.60 13.82 0.97
CA ILE A 100 6.29 13.88 1.60
C ILE A 100 6.12 15.32 2.10
N PRO A 101 4.89 15.90 2.11
CA PRO A 101 4.69 17.31 2.44
C PRO A 101 5.26 17.69 3.80
N GLU A 102 5.75 18.93 3.94
CA GLU A 102 6.20 19.45 5.24
C GLU A 102 5.05 19.54 6.26
N ASP A 103 3.84 19.84 5.78
CA ASP A 103 2.62 19.87 6.58
C ASP A 103 2.10 18.47 6.97
N PHE A 104 2.76 17.41 6.50
CA PHE A 104 2.48 16.06 6.96
C PHE A 104 2.75 16.00 8.46
N ASN A 105 1.72 15.74 9.26
CA ASN A 105 1.89 15.63 10.70
C ASN A 105 2.85 14.49 11.01
N GLN A 106 4.08 14.83 11.40
CA GLN A 106 5.14 13.86 11.66
C GLN A 106 4.81 12.92 12.83
N SER A 107 3.78 13.22 13.61
CA SER A 107 3.26 12.33 14.66
C SER A 107 2.39 11.19 14.11
N ALA A 108 1.92 11.28 12.85
CA ALA A 108 1.16 10.23 12.20
C ALA A 108 2.09 9.30 11.40
N MET A 109 1.73 8.02 11.34
CA MET A 109 2.47 7.04 10.55
C MET A 109 1.85 6.88 9.17
N ILE A 110 2.67 6.67 8.12
CA ILE A 110 2.17 6.16 6.83
C ILE A 110 1.81 4.68 7.01
N THR A 111 0.53 4.37 6.86
CA THR A 111 -0.05 3.04 7.11
C THR A 111 -0.49 2.34 5.83
N ALA A 112 -0.76 3.12 4.77
CA ALA A 112 -1.14 2.63 3.45
C ALA A 112 -0.48 3.47 2.34
N ALA A 113 -0.14 2.86 1.20
CA ALA A 113 0.43 3.55 0.05
C ALA A 113 0.09 2.81 -1.25
N ALA A 114 -0.53 3.51 -2.21
CA ALA A 114 -0.95 2.96 -3.48
C ALA A 114 -0.46 3.80 -4.65
N ILE A 115 -0.24 3.14 -5.79
CA ILE A 115 0.13 3.76 -7.06
C ILE A 115 -0.86 3.38 -8.14
N SER A 116 -1.24 4.33 -8.99
CA SER A 116 -2.21 4.08 -10.05
C SER A 116 -1.56 3.33 -11.23
N SER A 117 -2.26 2.33 -11.74
CA SER A 117 -1.93 1.63 -12.99
C SER A 117 -2.25 2.44 -14.24
N HIS A 118 -3.06 3.48 -14.10
CA HIS A 118 -3.49 4.35 -15.20
C HIS A 118 -2.60 5.59 -15.35
N ASN A 119 -2.00 6.07 -14.26
CA ASN A 119 -1.10 7.21 -14.26
C ASN A 119 0.07 6.97 -13.28
N PRO A 120 1.32 6.83 -13.76
CA PRO A 120 2.45 6.56 -12.89
C PRO A 120 2.86 7.73 -11.98
N ASN A 121 2.30 8.92 -12.18
CA ASN A 121 2.50 10.07 -11.30
C ASN A 121 1.41 10.17 -10.23
N GLN A 122 0.38 9.33 -10.30
CA GLN A 122 -0.71 9.32 -9.36
C GLN A 122 -0.42 8.32 -8.21
N ILE A 123 -0.36 8.86 -6.99
CA ILE A 123 0.07 8.16 -5.78
C ILE A 123 -0.88 8.56 -4.65
N MET A 124 -1.31 7.60 -3.84
CA MET A 124 -2.09 7.85 -2.64
C MET A 124 -1.37 7.32 -1.41
N ILE A 125 -1.42 8.07 -0.31
CA ILE A 125 -0.90 7.62 0.98
C ILE A 125 -1.97 7.78 2.06
N GLY A 126 -2.11 6.75 2.89
CA GLY A 126 -2.99 6.72 4.05
C GLY A 126 -2.17 6.80 5.32
N THR A 127 -2.76 7.42 6.33
CA THR A 127 -2.06 7.66 7.60
C THR A 127 -2.84 7.11 8.78
N SER A 128 -2.14 6.92 9.91
CA SER A 128 -2.76 6.41 11.13
C SER A 128 -3.81 7.32 11.75
N PHE A 129 -3.69 8.65 11.62
CA PHE A 129 -4.61 9.59 12.31
C PHE A 129 -4.88 10.91 11.58
N THR A 130 -4.38 11.09 10.36
CA THR A 130 -4.54 12.35 9.61
C THR A 130 -5.24 12.17 8.28
N GLY A 131 -5.90 11.04 8.07
CA GLY A 131 -6.61 10.72 6.83
C GLY A 131 -5.65 10.31 5.73
N PHE A 132 -5.94 10.71 4.50
CA PHE A 132 -5.14 10.32 3.33
C PHE A 132 -4.96 11.47 2.34
N TYR A 133 -3.88 11.34 1.58
CA TYR A 133 -3.36 12.33 0.67
C TYR A 133 -3.15 11.70 -0.70
N GLU A 134 -3.28 12.52 -1.74
CA GLU A 134 -3.04 12.13 -3.12
C GLU A 134 -2.09 13.12 -3.80
N SER A 135 -1.13 12.58 -4.54
CA SER A 135 -0.31 13.31 -5.50
C SER A 135 -0.71 12.90 -6.91
N THR A 136 -0.70 13.84 -7.84
CA THR A 136 -0.89 13.60 -9.28
C THR A 136 0.37 13.89 -10.12
N ASN A 137 1.46 14.33 -9.48
CA ASN A 137 2.73 14.72 -10.09
C ASN A 137 3.94 13.99 -9.47
N GLY A 138 3.78 12.70 -9.15
CA GLY A 138 4.91 11.85 -8.73
C GLY A 138 5.44 12.15 -7.32
N GLY A 139 4.69 12.90 -6.52
CA GLY A 139 5.01 13.25 -5.13
C GLY A 139 5.63 14.63 -4.97
N GLU A 140 5.73 15.44 -6.04
CA GLU A 140 6.17 16.84 -5.95
C GLU A 140 5.21 17.69 -5.12
N SER A 141 3.90 17.40 -5.18
CA SER A 141 2.88 18.07 -4.37
C SER A 141 1.75 17.11 -4.01
N TRP A 142 1.09 17.37 -2.89
CA TRP A 142 0.04 16.49 -2.37
C TRP A 142 -1.19 17.28 -1.94
N VAL A 143 -2.36 16.69 -2.14
CA VAL A 143 -3.65 17.19 -1.70
C VAL A 143 -4.20 16.25 -0.63
N LYS A 144 -4.64 16.80 0.50
CA LYS A 144 -5.32 16.03 1.54
C LYS A 144 -6.77 15.75 1.12
N VAL A 145 -7.00 14.61 0.47
CA VAL A 145 -8.30 14.24 -0.09
C VAL A 145 -9.37 14.13 1.00
N SER A 146 -8.98 13.70 2.20
CA SER A 146 -9.89 13.58 3.34
C SER A 146 -10.38 14.91 3.94
N ASP A 147 -9.94 16.06 3.42
CA ASP A 147 -10.48 17.37 3.85
C ASP A 147 -11.77 17.77 3.12
N LEU A 148 -12.13 17.06 2.04
CA LEU A 148 -13.40 17.25 1.34
C LEU A 148 -14.58 16.84 2.25
N GLU A 149 -15.70 17.58 2.17
CA GLU A 149 -16.89 17.35 3.03
C GLU A 149 -17.46 15.93 2.92
N LEU A 150 -17.31 15.29 1.75
CA LEU A 150 -17.71 13.89 1.53
C LEU A 150 -17.00 12.90 2.49
N PHE A 151 -15.83 13.27 3.03
CA PHE A 151 -15.06 12.47 3.98
C PHE A 151 -15.24 12.90 5.45
N ASP A 152 -16.24 13.73 5.78
CA ASP A 152 -16.48 14.19 7.15
C ASP A 152 -16.67 13.04 8.15
N PHE A 153 -17.19 11.90 7.69
CA PHE A 153 -17.35 10.69 8.50
C PHE A 153 -16.03 10.06 8.95
N LEU A 154 -14.88 10.47 8.40
CA LEU A 154 -13.56 10.07 8.86
C LEU A 154 -13.11 10.88 10.08
N ARG A 155 -13.64 12.08 10.30
CA ARG A 155 -13.21 12.96 11.40
C ARG A 155 -13.58 12.34 12.74
N ARG A 156 -12.61 12.24 13.65
CA ARG A 156 -12.78 11.71 15.02
C ARG A 156 -12.80 12.81 16.09
N GLY A 157 -12.50 14.06 15.69
CA GLY A 157 -12.46 15.22 16.57
C GLY A 157 -11.03 15.55 17.01
N ALA A 158 -10.85 16.73 17.60
CA ALA A 158 -9.54 17.24 18.07
C ALA A 158 -8.41 17.23 17.00
N GLY A 159 -8.78 17.35 15.71
CA GLY A 159 -7.83 17.31 14.60
C GLY A 159 -7.44 15.90 14.14
N PHE A 160 -8.01 14.84 14.73
CA PHE A 160 -7.76 13.46 14.33
C PHE A 160 -8.81 12.95 13.34
N SER A 161 -8.37 12.10 12.43
CA SER A 161 -9.17 11.33 11.49
C SER A 161 -9.01 9.83 11.77
N GLU A 162 -9.86 9.02 11.14
CA GLU A 162 -9.65 7.59 11.00
C GLU A 162 -8.26 7.30 10.42
N GLU A 163 -7.69 6.19 10.89
CA GLU A 163 -6.64 5.45 10.24
C GLU A 163 -7.10 4.95 8.87
N ILE A 164 -6.24 5.16 7.88
CA ILE A 164 -6.37 4.54 6.58
C ILE A 164 -5.41 3.36 6.55
N SER A 165 -5.94 2.18 6.82
CA SER A 165 -5.17 0.93 6.95
C SER A 165 -4.95 0.21 5.63
N GLY A 166 -5.67 0.63 4.57
CA GLY A 166 -5.61 0.01 3.26
C GLY A 166 -5.91 1.02 2.15
N LEU A 167 -5.20 0.93 1.03
CA LEU A 167 -5.44 1.73 -0.18
C LEU A 167 -5.19 0.90 -1.44
N ALA A 168 -6.02 1.12 -2.48
CA ALA A 168 -5.77 0.59 -3.82
C ALA A 168 -6.48 1.45 -4.89
N TYR A 169 -5.81 1.70 -6.01
CA TYR A 169 -6.47 2.16 -7.23
C TYR A 169 -7.11 0.97 -7.95
N HIS A 170 -8.27 1.17 -8.55
CA HIS A 170 -8.89 0.13 -9.37
C HIS A 170 -8.07 -0.05 -10.66
N PRO A 171 -7.67 -1.28 -11.04
CA PRO A 171 -6.72 -1.49 -12.13
C PRO A 171 -7.29 -1.34 -13.55
N GLN A 172 -8.62 -1.42 -13.70
CA GLN A 172 -9.31 -1.19 -14.98
C GLN A 172 -10.20 0.06 -15.03
N GLN A 173 -10.30 0.82 -13.93
CA GLN A 173 -11.22 1.96 -13.81
C GLN A 173 -10.44 3.12 -13.19
N ALA A 174 -9.94 4.04 -14.02
CA ALA A 174 -9.02 5.10 -13.60
C ALA A 174 -9.58 6.05 -12.53
N ASP A 175 -10.90 6.22 -12.51
CA ASP A 175 -11.59 7.11 -11.58
C ASP A 175 -11.98 6.44 -10.27
N VAL A 176 -11.66 5.15 -10.07
CA VAL A 176 -12.10 4.37 -8.92
C VAL A 176 -10.92 3.99 -8.02
N PHE A 177 -11.11 4.14 -6.73
CA PHE A 177 -10.17 3.66 -5.72
C PHE A 177 -10.90 3.14 -4.48
N TYR A 178 -10.18 2.37 -3.68
CA TYR A 178 -10.66 1.76 -2.45
C TYR A 178 -9.79 2.15 -1.29
N PHE A 179 -10.40 2.28 -0.11
CA PHE A 179 -9.70 2.53 1.13
C PHE A 179 -10.33 1.74 2.28
N GLU A 180 -9.50 1.28 3.21
CA GLU A 180 -9.91 0.58 4.43
C GLU A 180 -9.69 1.47 5.65
N LEU A 181 -10.64 1.42 6.58
CA LEU A 181 -10.60 2.14 7.84
C LEU A 181 -10.09 1.24 8.97
N GLY A 182 -9.09 1.73 9.71
CA GLY A 182 -8.36 0.95 10.71
C GLY A 182 -9.11 0.69 12.01
N PHE A 183 -10.03 1.58 12.43
CA PHE A 183 -10.81 1.42 13.67
C PHE A 183 -12.15 0.72 13.46
N GLY A 184 -12.25 -0.12 12.41
CA GLY A 184 -13.39 -1.00 12.17
C GLY A 184 -14.51 -0.39 11.31
N GLY A 185 -14.23 0.71 10.61
CA GLY A 185 -15.18 1.33 9.69
C GLY A 185 -15.41 0.55 8.38
N GLY A 186 -14.57 -0.45 8.09
CA GLY A 186 -14.69 -1.31 6.91
C GLY A 186 -13.99 -0.76 5.67
N VAL A 187 -14.35 -1.30 4.51
CA VAL A 187 -13.78 -0.93 3.20
C VAL A 187 -14.78 -0.06 2.45
N PHE A 188 -14.28 1.01 1.84
CA PHE A 188 -15.06 1.94 1.05
C PHE A 188 -14.56 1.95 -0.40
N ARG A 189 -15.51 2.16 -1.31
CA ARG A 189 -15.27 2.47 -2.71
C ARG A 189 -15.49 3.97 -2.90
N ALA A 190 -14.56 4.63 -3.58
CA ALA A 190 -14.69 6.02 -3.98
C ALA A 190 -14.52 6.14 -5.50
N GLU A 191 -15.31 7.04 -6.09
CA GLU A 191 -15.31 7.29 -7.53
C GLU A 191 -15.19 8.78 -7.81
N LYS A 192 -14.33 9.10 -8.77
CA LYS A 192 -14.09 10.47 -9.24
C LYS A 192 -14.94 10.79 -10.46
N GLN A 193 -15.37 12.04 -10.55
CA GLN A 193 -15.96 12.62 -11.73
C GLN A 193 -15.23 13.92 -12.04
N ASN A 194 -14.73 14.07 -13.26
CA ASN A 194 -13.89 15.21 -13.67
C ASN A 194 -12.69 15.44 -12.73
N GLY A 195 -12.07 14.36 -12.26
CA GLY A 195 -10.90 14.40 -11.38
C GLY A 195 -11.17 14.68 -9.90
N GLN A 196 -12.42 14.90 -9.50
CA GLN A 196 -12.81 15.10 -8.09
C GLN A 196 -13.65 13.94 -7.58
N VAL A 197 -13.46 13.55 -6.32
CA VAL A 197 -14.30 12.51 -5.68
C VAL A 197 -15.76 12.99 -5.65
N ALA A 198 -16.66 12.20 -6.22
CA ALA A 198 -18.08 12.53 -6.35
C ALA A 198 -18.99 11.51 -5.66
N LEU A 199 -18.49 10.29 -5.43
CA LEU A 199 -19.22 9.22 -4.77
C LEU A 199 -18.30 8.50 -3.79
N ILE A 200 -18.85 8.18 -2.62
CA ILE A 200 -18.25 7.28 -1.63
C ILE A 200 -19.36 6.37 -1.12
N GLU A 201 -19.08 5.08 -1.08
CA GLU A 201 -19.99 4.07 -0.57
C GLU A 201 -19.24 2.97 0.15
N ASN A 202 -19.92 2.25 1.05
CA ASN A 202 -19.36 1.03 1.60
C ASN A 202 -19.14 0.03 0.46
N ALA A 203 -17.94 -0.50 0.35
CA ALA A 203 -17.65 -1.49 -0.66
C ALA A 203 -18.46 -2.75 -0.34
N SER A 204 -19.31 -3.17 -1.29
CA SER A 204 -20.12 -4.36 -1.12
C SER A 204 -19.22 -5.58 -0.96
N ALA A 205 -19.61 -6.50 -0.09
CA ALA A 205 -19.01 -7.83 -0.04
C ALA A 205 -19.30 -8.66 -1.30
N ASP A 206 -19.95 -8.12 -2.33
CA ASP A 206 -20.11 -8.74 -3.65
C ASP A 206 -19.38 -7.95 -4.75
N ASP A 207 -18.63 -6.89 -4.41
CA ASP A 207 -17.88 -6.10 -5.38
C ASP A 207 -16.86 -7.01 -6.10
N PRO A 208 -16.95 -7.17 -7.44
CA PRO A 208 -16.04 -8.01 -8.20
C PRO A 208 -14.56 -7.64 -7.99
N ALA A 209 -14.26 -6.36 -7.77
CA ALA A 209 -12.91 -5.89 -7.51
C ALA A 209 -12.35 -6.44 -6.17
N LEU A 210 -13.23 -6.79 -5.24
CA LEU A 210 -12.87 -7.45 -3.98
C LEU A 210 -12.93 -9.00 -4.07
N TYR A 211 -13.37 -9.60 -5.19
CA TYR A 211 -13.79 -11.01 -5.26
C TYR A 211 -13.13 -11.92 -6.33
N THR A 212 -12.27 -11.42 -7.23
CA THR A 212 -11.81 -12.24 -8.37
C THR A 212 -10.64 -13.19 -8.06
N ASN A 213 -10.90 -14.45 -7.66
CA ASN A 213 -10.64 -15.67 -8.49
C ASN A 213 -10.59 -17.00 -7.69
N ARG A 214 -11.71 -17.74 -7.61
CA ARG A 214 -11.96 -18.89 -6.69
C ARG A 214 -11.17 -20.19 -6.91
N ALA A 215 -10.02 -20.19 -7.58
CA ALA A 215 -9.28 -21.43 -7.82
C ALA A 215 -7.76 -21.25 -7.89
N VAL A 216 -7.06 -22.30 -7.44
CA VAL A 216 -5.62 -22.63 -7.53
C VAL A 216 -4.78 -22.36 -6.27
N LEU A 217 -4.86 -23.29 -5.31
CA LEU A 217 -3.71 -23.94 -4.64
C LEU A 217 -4.15 -25.34 -4.12
N PRO A 218 -3.34 -26.41 -4.25
CA PRO A 218 -3.63 -27.67 -3.59
C PRO A 218 -3.35 -27.52 -2.08
N GLY A 219 -4.40 -27.53 -1.27
CA GLY A 219 -4.31 -27.78 0.18
C GLY A 219 -4.82 -26.69 1.12
N ASP A 220 -4.82 -25.41 0.74
CA ASP A 220 -5.19 -24.34 1.67
C ASP A 220 -6.35 -23.47 1.16
N ILE A 221 -7.38 -23.38 2.00
CA ILE A 221 -8.60 -22.58 1.85
C ILE A 221 -8.25 -21.12 2.12
N TYR A 222 -7.79 -20.36 1.11
CA TYR A 222 -7.78 -18.89 1.17
C TYR A 222 -8.18 -18.29 -0.18
N ARG A 223 -9.12 -17.36 -0.12
CA ARG A 223 -9.84 -16.76 -1.23
C ARG A 223 -8.89 -15.96 -2.14
N ALA A 224 -8.54 -16.54 -3.29
CA ALA A 224 -9.08 -16.10 -4.58
C ALA A 224 -9.04 -14.59 -4.92
N ASN A 225 -7.94 -14.12 -5.54
CA ASN A 225 -7.43 -12.74 -5.61
C ASN A 225 -8.34 -11.58 -5.12
N PRO A 226 -7.93 -10.88 -4.05
CA PRO A 226 -8.43 -9.55 -3.73
C PRO A 226 -7.60 -8.45 -4.43
N MET A 227 -8.17 -7.26 -4.66
CA MET A 227 -7.36 -6.04 -4.65
C MET A 227 -6.54 -6.05 -3.36
N ILE A 228 -5.22 -6.08 -3.48
CA ILE A 228 -4.35 -6.00 -2.31
C ILE A 228 -4.37 -4.56 -1.85
N LEU A 229 -5.19 -4.30 -0.85
CA LEU A 229 -5.13 -3.05 -0.10
C LEU A 229 -3.77 -3.00 0.60
N SER A 230 -2.96 -2.01 0.25
CA SER A 230 -1.64 -1.82 0.84
C SER A 230 -1.80 -1.44 2.31
N GLY A 231 -1.32 -2.25 3.26
CA GLY A 231 -1.17 -1.77 4.63
C GLY A 231 -0.99 -2.81 5.72
N LEU A 232 -0.66 -2.29 6.90
CA LEU A 232 -0.42 -3.02 8.14
C LEU A 232 -1.77 -3.48 8.71
N GLN A 233 -2.23 -4.68 8.36
CA GLN A 233 -3.41 -5.27 9.00
C GLN A 233 -3.07 -5.74 10.44
N ARG A 234 -3.01 -4.77 11.36
CA ARG A 234 -3.00 -5.02 12.81
C ARG A 234 -4.43 -5.37 13.24
N ARG A 235 -4.59 -6.56 13.81
CA ARG A 235 -5.71 -6.88 14.70
C ARG A 235 -5.25 -6.75 16.13
#